data_AF-A0A538B0N0-F1
#
_entry.id   AF-A0A538B0N0-F1
#
_cell.length_a   1.000
_cell.length_b   1.000
_cell.length_c   1.000
_cell.angle_alpha   90.00
_cell.angle_beta   90.00
_cell.angle_gamma   90.00
#
_symmetry.space_group_name_H-M   'P 1'
#
loop_
_entity.id
_entity.type
_entity.pdbx_description
1 polymer ?
#
loop_
_entity_poly.entity_id
_entity_poly.type
_entity_poly.pdbx_seq_one_letter_code
_entity_poly.pdbx_strand_id
1 'polypeptide(L)'
;MGTSPNDGQRYAAAAGSAIPGDPRVAVAFTTQSKVLVRVWDGVTLGPELAVASFPRTAVGVLYAGGYGPAVLPTGSDGLSVAFAACRRRFNVADPCDPTDARTRIDVLSRESPDGGATWGPFRRLTDATKAPYRINDEPSMALTAGTRRIAFDSYETSFVAYVVRMGSLR
;
A
#
# COMPACT_ATOMS: atom_id res chain seq x y z
N MET A 1 -4.01 -26.77 7.08
CA MET A 1 -4.71 -25.70 6.33
C MET A 1 -4.44 -24.41 7.08
N GLY A 2 -3.48 -23.61 6.61
CA GLY A 2 -3.23 -22.29 7.17
C GLY A 2 -3.96 -21.28 6.28
N THR A 3 -4.91 -20.56 6.83
CA THR A 3 -5.46 -19.38 6.16
C THR A 3 -4.32 -18.41 5.91
N SER A 4 -4.30 -17.83 4.70
CA SER A 4 -3.53 -16.63 4.37
C SER A 4 -3.53 -15.63 5.54
N PRO A 5 -2.44 -14.91 5.88
CA PRO A 5 -2.51 -13.70 6.72
C PRO A 5 -3.49 -12.64 6.20
N ASN A 6 -3.94 -12.77 4.94
CA ASN A 6 -5.17 -12.17 4.44
C ASN A 6 -6.35 -13.12 4.76
N ASP A 7 -6.68 -13.26 6.04
CA ASP A 7 -7.77 -14.11 6.57
C ASP A 7 -9.17 -13.52 6.26
N GLY A 8 -9.26 -12.67 5.24
CA GLY A 8 -10.41 -11.82 4.97
C GLY A 8 -10.40 -10.50 5.75
N GLN A 9 -9.44 -10.28 6.66
CA GLN A 9 -9.31 -9.01 7.37
C GLN A 9 -8.61 -7.96 6.50
N ARG A 10 -9.30 -6.84 6.31
CA ARG A 10 -8.84 -5.68 5.54
C ARG A 10 -8.22 -4.70 6.53
N TYR A 11 -6.92 -4.80 6.77
CA TYR A 11 -6.24 -3.90 7.68
C TYR A 11 -6.30 -2.46 7.15
N ALA A 12 -6.71 -1.54 8.00
CA ALA A 12 -6.67 -0.12 7.71
C ALA A 12 -5.37 0.48 8.23
N ALA A 13 -4.83 1.47 7.55
CA ALA A 13 -3.78 2.34 8.07
C ALA A 13 -4.35 3.72 8.35
N ALA A 14 -3.84 4.38 9.38
CA ALA A 14 -4.20 5.73 9.76
C ALA A 14 -2.94 6.58 9.95
N ALA A 15 -3.03 7.86 9.59
CA ALA A 15 -2.00 8.85 9.88
C ALA A 15 -2.62 10.23 10.11
N GLY A 16 -2.13 10.94 11.13
CA GLY A 16 -2.47 12.33 11.39
C GLY A 16 -1.65 13.30 10.54
N SER A 17 -2.12 14.53 10.41
CA SER A 17 -1.42 15.58 9.66
C SER A 17 0.00 15.81 10.20
N ALA A 18 0.92 16.10 9.27
CA ALA A 18 2.28 16.51 9.60
C ALA A 18 2.40 18.01 9.95
N ILE A 19 1.30 18.77 9.81
CA ILE A 19 1.26 20.21 10.06
C ILE A 19 0.78 20.46 11.50
N PRO A 20 1.54 21.20 12.33
CA PRO A 20 1.10 21.52 13.69
C PRO A 20 -0.27 22.22 13.71
N GLY A 21 -1.21 21.69 14.49
CA GLY A 21 -2.56 22.24 14.65
C GLY A 21 -3.55 21.88 13.55
N ASP A 22 -3.12 21.16 12.50
CA ASP A 22 -4.03 20.64 11.48
C ASP A 22 -4.73 19.37 12.02
N PRO A 23 -6.08 19.38 12.16
CA PRO A 23 -6.81 18.27 12.79
C PRO A 23 -7.00 17.07 11.86
N ARG A 24 -6.43 17.10 10.65
CA ARG A 24 -6.76 16.09 9.65
C ARG A 24 -6.17 14.73 9.95
N VAL A 25 -6.98 13.71 9.67
CA VAL A 25 -6.60 12.30 9.73
C VAL A 25 -6.90 11.68 8.38
N ALA A 26 -5.92 10.97 7.83
CA ALA A 26 -6.11 10.13 6.65
C ALA A 26 -6.18 8.67 7.07
N VAL A 27 -7.17 7.94 6.57
CA VAL A 27 -7.26 6.48 6.71
C VAL A 27 -7.33 5.84 5.35
N ALA A 28 -6.42 4.90 5.10
CA ALA A 28 -6.47 4.02 3.94
C ALA A 28 -6.98 2.65 4.35
N PHE A 29 -7.82 2.07 3.51
CA PHE A 29 -8.35 0.73 3.72
C PHE A 29 -8.62 0.05 2.38
N THR A 30 -8.66 -1.27 2.41
CA THR A 30 -8.91 -2.07 1.22
C THR A 30 -10.33 -2.64 1.28
N THR A 31 -10.98 -2.72 0.13
CA THR A 31 -12.17 -3.54 -0.08
C THR A 31 -11.82 -4.70 -1.01
N GLN A 32 -12.77 -5.58 -1.30
CA GLN A 32 -12.52 -6.70 -2.22
C GLN A 32 -12.00 -6.26 -3.59
N SER A 33 -12.38 -5.05 -4.03
CA SER A 33 -12.10 -4.58 -5.38
C SER A 33 -11.38 -3.24 -5.42
N LYS A 34 -11.08 -2.58 -4.29
CA LYS A 34 -10.50 -1.23 -4.29
C LYS A 34 -9.58 -0.97 -3.12
N VAL A 35 -8.62 -0.07 -3.32
CA VAL A 35 -7.94 0.64 -2.22
C VAL A 35 -8.51 2.05 -2.17
N LEU A 36 -8.93 2.45 -0.98
CA LEU A 36 -9.64 3.70 -0.72
C LEU A 36 -8.90 4.48 0.36
N VAL A 37 -9.04 5.80 0.33
CA VAL A 37 -8.61 6.71 1.39
C VAL A 37 -9.80 7.57 1.79
N ARG A 38 -9.90 7.86 3.09
CA ARG A 38 -10.75 8.92 3.62
C ARG A 38 -9.87 9.93 4.34
N VAL A 39 -10.12 11.21 4.09
CA VAL A 39 -9.48 12.31 4.81
C VAL A 39 -10.56 13.04 5.57
N TRP A 40 -10.35 13.17 6.87
CA TRP A 40 -11.30 13.78 7.77
C TRP A 40 -10.72 15.08 8.31
N ASP A 41 -11.51 16.15 8.31
CA ASP A 41 -11.39 17.10 9.43
C ASP A 41 -11.90 16.36 10.68
N GLY A 42 -11.32 16.62 11.85
CA GLY A 42 -11.64 15.90 13.10
C GLY A 42 -13.08 15.99 13.60
N VAL A 43 -14.01 16.55 12.82
CA VAL A 43 -15.41 16.81 13.18
C VAL A 43 -16.40 16.17 12.18
N THR A 44 -16.16 16.21 10.87
CA THR A 44 -17.23 15.94 9.87
C THR A 44 -17.13 14.63 9.08
N LEU A 45 -16.04 13.89 9.20
CA LEU A 45 -15.75 12.70 8.38
C LEU A 45 -15.93 12.95 6.85
N GLY A 46 -15.02 13.71 6.23
CA GLY A 46 -14.91 13.94 4.78
C GLY A 46 -15.01 12.71 3.84
N PRO A 47 -15.13 12.97 2.52
CA PRO A 47 -15.53 11.97 1.52
C PRO A 47 -14.47 10.89 1.27
N GLU A 48 -14.93 9.75 0.76
CA GLU A 48 -14.07 8.67 0.29
C GLU A 48 -13.45 8.97 -1.09
N LEU A 49 -12.15 8.70 -1.21
CA LEU A 49 -11.32 8.99 -2.37
C LEU A 49 -10.69 7.68 -2.87
N ALA A 50 -10.87 7.38 -4.15
CA ALA A 50 -10.40 6.12 -4.73
C ALA A 50 -8.92 6.18 -5.16
N VAL A 51 -8.10 5.31 -4.58
CA VAL A 51 -6.66 5.20 -4.92
C VAL A 51 -6.42 4.14 -5.99
N ALA A 52 -7.10 3.01 -5.89
CA ALA A 52 -7.00 1.92 -6.87
C ALA A 52 -8.32 1.14 -6.95
N SER A 53 -8.56 0.54 -8.12
CA SER A 53 -9.61 -0.45 -8.35
C SER A 53 -8.97 -1.69 -8.96
N PHE A 54 -9.57 -2.86 -8.74
CA PHE A 54 -9.14 -4.15 -9.28
C PHE A 54 -10.30 -4.80 -10.05
N PRO A 55 -10.03 -5.45 -11.20
CA PRO A 55 -8.72 -5.58 -11.83
C PRO A 55 -8.24 -4.28 -12.48
N ARG A 56 -6.93 -4.02 -12.47
CA ARG A 56 -6.33 -2.83 -13.10
C ARG A 56 -4.92 -3.07 -13.58
N THR A 57 -4.61 -2.53 -14.75
CA THR A 57 -3.24 -2.47 -15.26
C THR A 57 -2.51 -1.26 -14.71
N ALA A 58 -1.37 -1.47 -14.07
CA ALA A 58 -0.46 -0.41 -13.63
C ALA A 58 0.99 -0.82 -13.93
N VAL A 59 1.78 0.11 -14.45
CA VAL A 59 3.19 -0.14 -14.82
C VAL A 59 3.35 -1.39 -15.70
N GLY A 60 2.43 -1.57 -16.67
CA GLY A 60 2.42 -2.70 -17.61
C GLY A 60 1.99 -4.06 -17.02
N VAL A 61 1.54 -4.12 -15.77
CA VAL A 61 1.13 -5.37 -15.10
C VAL A 61 -0.34 -5.30 -14.70
N LEU A 62 -1.08 -6.37 -14.96
CA LEU A 62 -2.47 -6.52 -14.52
C LEU A 62 -2.52 -7.05 -13.08
N TYR A 63 -3.14 -6.29 -12.19
CA TYR A 63 -3.42 -6.68 -10.81
C TYR A 63 -4.88 -7.07 -10.66
N ALA A 64 -5.13 -8.12 -9.90
CA ALA A 64 -6.47 -8.68 -9.66
C ALA A 64 -6.97 -8.47 -8.22
N GLY A 65 -6.11 -8.00 -7.33
CA GLY A 65 -6.46 -7.68 -5.94
C GLY A 65 -5.35 -6.89 -5.27
N GLY A 66 -5.55 -6.56 -4.00
CA GLY A 66 -4.57 -5.88 -3.17
C GLY A 66 -5.00 -5.90 -1.70
N TYR A 67 -4.10 -5.47 -0.81
CA TYR A 67 -4.32 -5.42 0.63
C TYR A 67 -3.24 -4.55 1.32
N GLY A 68 -3.31 -4.45 2.64
CA GLY A 68 -2.27 -3.86 3.49
C GLY A 68 -1.88 -2.44 3.10
N PRO A 69 -2.81 -1.48 2.99
CA PRO A 69 -2.44 -0.12 2.64
C PRO A 69 -1.73 0.56 3.81
N ALA A 70 -0.77 1.42 3.50
CA ALA A 70 -0.31 2.49 4.37
C ALA A 70 -0.67 3.85 3.77
N VAL A 71 -0.85 4.84 4.64
CA VAL A 71 -1.07 6.24 4.26
C VAL A 71 -0.18 7.15 5.09
N LEU A 72 0.31 8.22 4.46
CA LEU A 72 1.21 9.19 5.09
C LEU A 72 0.90 10.58 4.50
N PRO A 73 0.51 11.57 5.32
CA PRO A 73 0.48 12.97 4.92
C PRO A 73 1.88 13.51 4.61
N THR A 74 1.99 14.35 3.59
CA THR A 74 3.27 14.85 3.07
C THR A 74 3.18 16.35 2.77
N GLY A 75 4.13 17.15 3.27
CA GLY A 75 4.17 18.60 2.97
C GLY A 75 2.94 19.36 3.51
N SER A 76 2.51 20.41 2.80
CA SER A 76 1.41 21.29 3.21
C SER A 76 0.01 20.74 2.91
N ASP A 77 -0.11 19.74 2.02
CA ASP A 77 -1.41 19.12 1.73
C ASP A 77 -1.35 17.73 1.06
N GLY A 78 -0.17 17.21 0.77
CA GLY A 78 -0.04 15.99 0.00
C GLY A 78 -0.38 14.72 0.80
N LEU A 79 -0.68 13.65 0.09
CA LEU A 79 -0.79 12.30 0.64
C LEU A 79 0.09 11.34 -0.17
N SER A 80 0.75 10.44 0.54
CA SER A 80 1.33 9.23 -0.03
C SER A 80 0.53 8.03 0.44
N VAL A 81 0.25 7.11 -0.48
CA VAL A 81 -0.36 5.81 -0.18
C VAL A 81 0.48 4.73 -0.82
N ALA A 82 0.78 3.68 -0.06
CA ALA A 82 1.42 2.47 -0.54
C ALA A 82 0.55 1.27 -0.18
N PHE A 83 0.54 0.23 -1.00
CA PHE A 83 -0.27 -0.98 -0.73
C PHE A 83 0.28 -2.19 -1.49
N ALA A 84 -0.07 -3.39 -1.03
CA ALA A 84 0.18 -4.64 -1.73
C ALA A 84 -0.76 -4.78 -2.93
N ALA A 85 -0.23 -5.12 -4.10
CA ALA A 85 -0.99 -5.37 -5.32
C ALA A 85 -0.66 -6.76 -5.87
N CYS A 86 -1.69 -7.59 -5.94
CA CYS A 86 -1.60 -9.00 -6.32
C CYS A 86 -1.67 -9.14 -7.84
N ARG A 87 -0.58 -9.58 -8.46
CA ARG A 87 -0.53 -9.75 -9.93
C ARG A 87 -1.48 -10.84 -10.36
N ARG A 88 -2.29 -10.57 -11.39
CA ARG A 88 -3.10 -11.59 -12.05
C ARG A 88 -2.18 -12.61 -12.74
N ARG A 89 -2.44 -13.89 -12.50
CA ARG A 89 -1.75 -15.02 -13.13
C ARG A 89 -2.79 -16.04 -13.57
N PHE A 90 -2.59 -16.65 -14.73
CA PHE A 90 -3.58 -17.53 -15.36
C PHE A 90 -3.85 -18.82 -14.55
N ASN A 91 -2.84 -19.34 -13.83
CA ASN A 91 -2.91 -20.61 -13.08
C ASN A 91 -2.82 -20.40 -11.56
N VAL A 92 -3.32 -19.28 -11.06
CA VAL A 92 -3.34 -18.96 -9.63
C VAL A 92 -4.76 -18.56 -9.27
N ALA A 93 -5.40 -19.36 -8.41
CA ALA A 93 -6.81 -19.17 -8.05
C ALA A 93 -7.01 -17.89 -7.23
N ASP A 94 -6.17 -17.68 -6.22
CA ASP A 94 -6.09 -16.45 -5.44
C ASP A 94 -4.73 -15.77 -5.67
N PRO A 95 -4.67 -14.68 -6.45
CA PRO A 95 -3.42 -13.98 -6.73
C PRO A 95 -2.81 -13.33 -5.49
N CYS A 96 -3.58 -13.18 -4.40
CA CYS A 96 -3.16 -12.61 -3.14
C CYS A 96 -2.74 -13.68 -2.12
N ASP A 97 -2.87 -14.98 -2.40
CA ASP A 97 -2.57 -16.04 -1.45
C ASP A 97 -1.07 -16.13 -1.15
N PRO A 98 -0.64 -15.77 0.06
CA PRO A 98 0.74 -15.74 0.41
C PRO A 98 1.42 -17.10 0.52
N THR A 99 0.61 -18.14 0.66
CA THR A 99 1.09 -19.51 0.82
C THR A 99 1.38 -20.17 -0.53
N ASP A 100 0.79 -19.68 -1.63
CA ASP A 100 1.07 -20.16 -2.98
C ASP A 100 2.33 -19.49 -3.54
N ALA A 101 3.43 -20.24 -3.67
CA ALA A 101 4.72 -19.76 -4.18
C ALA A 101 4.68 -19.21 -5.62
N ARG A 102 3.59 -19.42 -6.36
CA ARG A 102 3.38 -18.87 -7.71
C ARG A 102 2.80 -17.46 -7.70
N THR A 103 2.22 -17.03 -6.57
CA THR A 103 1.74 -15.66 -6.41
C THR A 103 2.89 -14.67 -6.52
N ARG A 104 2.57 -13.48 -7.02
CA ARG A 104 3.51 -12.37 -7.11
C ARG A 104 2.78 -11.12 -6.64
N ILE A 105 3.36 -10.48 -5.65
CA ILE A 105 2.78 -9.31 -5.00
C ILE A 105 3.78 -8.19 -5.14
N ASP A 106 3.29 -7.08 -5.67
CA ASP A 106 4.09 -5.87 -5.82
C ASP A 106 3.61 -4.85 -4.80
N VAL A 107 4.54 -4.15 -4.17
CA VAL A 107 4.20 -2.89 -3.51
C VAL A 107 4.05 -1.80 -4.57
N LEU A 108 2.85 -1.21 -4.64
CA LEU A 108 2.57 -0.04 -5.43
C LEU A 108 2.41 1.18 -4.52
N SER A 109 2.78 2.35 -5.03
CA SER A 109 2.46 3.63 -4.39
C SER A 109 1.83 4.62 -5.37
N ARG A 110 1.08 5.56 -4.81
CA ARG A 110 0.60 6.78 -5.49
C ARG A 110 0.75 7.97 -4.55
N GLU A 111 0.87 9.13 -5.16
CA GLU A 111 0.95 10.41 -4.46
C GLU A 111 -0.18 11.31 -4.95
N SER A 112 -0.72 12.06 -4.00
CA SER A 112 -1.64 13.17 -4.23
C SER A 112 -0.96 14.46 -3.73
N PRO A 113 -1.00 15.56 -4.51
CA PRO A 113 -0.51 16.85 -4.06
C PRO A 113 -1.57 17.69 -3.29
N ASP A 114 -2.82 17.22 -3.22
CA ASP A 114 -4.01 18.03 -2.91
C ASP A 114 -5.01 17.29 -2.01
N GLY A 115 -4.51 16.72 -0.90
CA GLY A 115 -5.34 16.09 0.12
C GLY A 115 -6.09 14.85 -0.36
N GLY A 116 -5.66 14.24 -1.46
CA GLY A 116 -6.30 13.09 -2.08
C GLY A 116 -7.32 13.42 -3.17
N ALA A 117 -7.53 14.70 -3.51
CA ALA A 117 -8.50 15.09 -4.53
C ALA A 117 -8.09 14.59 -5.93
N THR A 118 -6.80 14.69 -6.26
CA THR A 118 -6.21 14.11 -7.46
C THR A 118 -5.02 13.21 -7.11
N TRP A 119 -4.75 12.25 -7.99
CA TRP A 119 -3.70 11.25 -7.77
C TRP A 119 -2.83 11.08 -9.00
N GLY A 120 -1.51 11.14 -8.80
CA GLY A 120 -0.52 10.86 -9.83
C GLY A 120 -0.52 9.41 -10.32
N PRO A 121 0.39 9.05 -11.25
CA PRO A 121 0.52 7.69 -11.75
C PRO A 121 0.97 6.71 -10.66
N PHE A 122 0.71 5.41 -10.85
CA PHE A 122 1.27 4.38 -9.99
C PHE A 122 2.79 4.28 -10.15
N ARG A 123 3.47 4.12 -9.02
CA ARG A 123 4.87 3.71 -8.95
C ARG A 123 4.92 2.29 -8.38
N ARG A 124 5.71 1.41 -8.99
CA ARG A 124 6.01 0.09 -8.42
C ARG A 124 7.32 0.19 -7.64
N LEU A 125 7.28 -0.14 -6.35
CA LEU A 125 8.45 -0.08 -5.46
C LEU A 125 9.21 -1.40 -5.39
N THR A 126 8.51 -2.50 -5.66
CA THR A 126 9.09 -3.84 -5.74
C THR A 126 9.91 -4.03 -7.00
N ASP A 127 11.07 -4.65 -6.84
CA ASP A 127 11.96 -5.01 -7.95
C ASP A 127 11.48 -6.33 -8.58
N ALA A 128 10.96 -6.31 -9.79
CA ALA A 128 10.42 -7.52 -10.41
C ALA A 128 11.46 -8.65 -10.63
N THR A 129 12.76 -8.37 -10.48
CA THR A 129 13.85 -9.32 -10.70
C THR A 129 14.17 -10.21 -9.49
N LYS A 130 13.70 -9.87 -8.28
CA LYS A 130 13.91 -10.71 -7.09
C LYS A 130 12.59 -11.33 -6.68
N ALA A 131 12.57 -12.64 -6.50
CA ALA A 131 11.38 -13.38 -6.11
C ALA A 131 11.75 -14.44 -5.06
N PRO A 132 10.85 -14.81 -4.14
CA PRO A 132 9.57 -14.15 -3.82
C PRO A 132 9.75 -12.97 -2.84
N TYR A 133 8.73 -12.15 -2.60
CA TYR A 133 8.74 -11.09 -1.56
C TYR A 133 7.68 -11.45 -0.51
N ARG A 134 8.06 -11.77 0.74
CA ARG A 134 7.23 -11.80 1.99
C ARG A 134 8.15 -11.80 3.22
N ILE A 135 8.13 -10.86 4.15
CA ILE A 135 7.21 -10.82 5.31
C ILE A 135 6.75 -9.38 5.61
N ASN A 136 6.78 -8.46 4.64
CA ASN A 136 5.93 -7.29 4.73
C ASN A 136 5.55 -6.74 3.34
N ASP A 137 4.60 -7.46 2.73
CA ASP A 137 3.79 -6.97 1.62
C ASP A 137 2.81 -5.88 2.07
N GLU A 138 2.75 -5.55 3.37
CA GLU A 138 1.96 -4.45 3.95
C GLU A 138 2.93 -3.28 4.21
N PRO A 139 3.15 -2.40 3.22
CA PRO A 139 4.12 -1.33 3.36
C PRO A 139 3.86 -0.52 4.62
N SER A 140 4.92 -0.08 5.28
CA SER A 140 4.86 0.97 6.30
C SER A 140 5.55 2.20 5.77
N MET A 141 5.10 3.38 6.19
CA MET A 141 5.62 4.65 5.70
C MET A 141 5.98 5.57 6.85
N ALA A 142 7.11 6.27 6.71
CA ALA A 142 7.54 7.32 7.61
C ALA A 142 8.06 8.52 6.82
N LEU A 143 7.83 9.72 7.35
CA LEU A 143 8.46 10.95 6.88
C LEU A 143 9.62 11.28 7.81
N THR A 144 10.83 11.40 7.26
CA THR A 144 12.04 11.74 8.04
C THR A 144 12.83 12.83 7.31
N ALA A 145 12.97 14.01 7.93
CA ALA A 145 13.69 15.15 7.34
C ALA A 145 13.29 15.45 5.87
N GLY A 146 11.98 15.45 5.57
CA GLY A 146 11.45 15.67 4.22
C GLY A 146 11.58 14.48 3.25
N THR A 147 12.22 13.39 3.66
CA THR A 147 12.33 12.17 2.86
C THR A 147 11.27 11.16 3.28
N ARG A 148 10.51 10.65 2.31
CA ARG A 148 9.55 9.56 2.52
C ARG A 148 10.29 8.23 2.46
N ARG A 149 10.20 7.48 3.56
CA ARG A 149 10.74 6.12 3.67
C ARG A 149 9.58 5.15 3.62
N ILE A 150 9.59 4.26 2.63
CA ILE A 150 8.59 3.20 2.50
C ILE A 150 9.32 1.89 2.76
N ALA A 151 9.04 1.26 3.89
CA ALA A 151 9.59 -0.03 4.22
C ALA A 151 8.64 -1.12 3.75
N PHE A 152 9.20 -2.12 3.08
CA PHE A 152 8.52 -3.34 2.68
C PHE A 152 9.56 -4.44 2.64
N ASP A 153 9.16 -5.67 2.92
CA ASP A 153 10.14 -6.75 3.07
C ASP A 153 10.45 -7.42 1.73
N SER A 154 11.59 -8.08 1.65
CA SER A 154 11.84 -9.11 0.66
C SER A 154 12.16 -10.42 1.30
N TYR A 155 11.65 -11.50 0.72
CA TYR A 155 11.47 -12.73 1.47
C TYR A 155 12.68 -13.23 2.25
N GLU A 156 12.41 -13.62 3.49
CA GLU A 156 13.24 -14.54 4.24
C GLU A 156 12.34 -15.49 5.06
N THR A 157 12.61 -16.80 5.01
CA THR A 157 11.81 -17.88 5.66
C THR A 157 11.74 -17.78 7.18
N SER A 158 12.44 -16.83 7.79
CA SER A 158 12.78 -16.84 9.20
C SER A 158 12.70 -15.44 9.80
N PHE A 159 12.03 -15.30 10.95
CA PHE A 159 12.10 -14.07 11.75
C PHE A 159 13.50 -13.80 12.33
N VAL A 160 14.44 -14.74 12.19
CA VAL A 160 15.82 -14.63 12.70
C VAL A 160 16.73 -13.84 11.74
N ALA A 161 16.39 -13.76 10.46
CA ALA A 161 17.11 -12.99 9.46
C ALA A 161 16.06 -12.24 8.62
N TYR A 162 15.89 -10.95 8.85
CA TYR A 162 14.83 -10.16 8.24
C TYR A 162 15.48 -9.09 7.35
N VAL A 163 15.17 -9.06 6.06
CA VAL A 163 15.78 -8.12 5.09
C VAL A 163 14.80 -7.01 4.74
N VAL A 164 14.73 -6.01 5.62
CA VAL A 164 13.97 -4.79 5.38
C VAL A 164 14.51 -4.07 4.14
N ARG A 165 13.68 -3.92 3.09
CA ARG A 165 13.97 -3.01 1.97
C ARG A 165 13.33 -1.66 2.22
N MET A 166 13.97 -0.62 1.72
CA MET A 166 13.49 0.74 1.84
C MET A 166 13.49 1.41 0.46
N GLY A 167 12.31 1.83 0.01
CA GLY A 167 12.17 2.80 -1.06
C GLY A 167 12.30 4.22 -0.50
N SER A 168 13.10 5.07 -1.13
CA SER A 168 13.13 6.51 -0.84
C SER A 168 12.51 7.26 -2.00
N LEU A 169 11.48 8.06 -1.72
CA LEU A 169 10.88 8.99 -2.68
C LEU A 169 11.21 10.40 -2.19
N ARG A 170 11.91 11.17 -3.04
CA ARG A 170 12.08 12.62 -2.85
C ARG A 170 10.80 13.31 -3.28
#